data_AF-A0A351Y2Y9-F1
#
_entry.id   AF-A0A351Y2Y9-F1
#
_cell.length_a   1.000
_cell.length_b   1.000
_cell.length_c   1.000
_cell.angle_alpha   90.00
_cell.angle_beta   90.00
_cell.angle_gamma   90.00
#
_symmetry.space_group_name_H-M   'P 1'
#
loop_
_entity.id
_entity.type
_entity.pdbx_description
1 polymer ?
#
loop_
_entity_poly.entity_id
_entity_poly.type
_entity_poly.pdbx_seq_one_letter_code
_entity_poly.pdbx_strand_id
1 'polypeptide(L)'
;MLEKLAHMERKYLELRDQMMDPDIISDNKRSIQISKDLSGLQTIYDLYQQYKQAHQLKKEAQEMIDTEKDFEMVDMAKEQLKESEARIQDLESKIKVALLPKDPNDEKNIYLEIRPAAGGNEAGLFAAELLRMYLGYAAKK
;
A
#
# COMPACT_ATOMS: atom_id res chain seq x y z
N MET A 1 7.36 -8.67 7.00
CA MET A 1 6.30 -8.02 6.19
C MET A 1 5.30 -9.05 5.68
N LEU A 2 5.72 -10.05 4.89
CA LEU A 2 4.84 -11.08 4.32
C LEU A 2 4.04 -11.86 5.37
N GLU A 3 4.65 -12.28 6.48
CA GLU A 3 3.93 -12.96 7.56
C GLU A 3 2.81 -12.11 8.16
N LYS A 4 3.05 -10.80 8.31
CA LYS A 4 2.05 -9.84 8.82
C LYS A 4 0.90 -9.71 7.82
N LEU A 5 1.18 -9.62 6.52
CA LEU A 5 0.15 -9.56 5.49
C LEU A 5 -0.67 -10.85 5.42
N ALA A 6 -0.03 -12.01 5.49
CA ALA A 6 -0.70 -13.30 5.54
C ALA A 6 -1.60 -13.44 6.78
N HIS A 7 -1.16 -12.92 7.94
CA HIS A 7 -2.00 -12.88 9.14
C HIS A 7 -3.22 -11.97 8.96
N MET A 8 -3.04 -10.79 8.36
CA MET A 8 -4.13 -9.85 8.09
C MET A 8 -5.11 -10.39 7.03
N GLU A 9 -4.62 -11.10 6.01
CA GLU A 9 -5.43 -11.83 5.03
C GLU A 9 -6.31 -12.88 5.72
N ARG A 10 -5.72 -13.73 6.57
CA ARG A 10 -6.49 -14.73 7.33
C ARG A 10 -7.57 -14.10 8.17
N LYS A 11 -7.23 -13.06 8.93
CA LYS A 11 -8.19 -12.34 9.77
C LYS A 11 -9.33 -11.71 8.94
N TYR A 12 -9.01 -11.13 7.79
CA TYR A 12 -10.00 -10.57 6.88
C TYR A 12 -10.97 -11.65 6.37
N LEU A 13 -10.45 -12.80 5.92
CA LEU A 13 -11.27 -13.91 5.44
C LEU A 13 -12.14 -14.51 6.56
N GLU A 14 -11.59 -14.70 7.76
CA GLU A 14 -12.34 -15.16 8.93
C GLU A 14 -13.51 -14.22 9.27
N LEU A 15 -13.27 -12.91 9.30
CA LEU A 15 -14.32 -11.91 9.55
C LEU A 15 -15.36 -11.88 8.43
N ARG A 16 -14.93 -12.05 7.17
CA ARG A 16 -15.82 -12.08 6.01
C ARG A 16 -16.74 -13.29 6.09
N ASP A 17 -16.20 -14.45 6.45
CA ASP A 17 -16.97 -15.68 6.57
C ASP A 17 -17.94 -15.61 7.77
N GLN A 18 -17.52 -15.01 8.90
CA GLN A 18 -18.42 -14.72 10.04
C GLN A 18 -19.57 -13.79 9.65
N MET A 19 -19.35 -12.83 8.74
CA MET A 19 -20.41 -11.94 8.26
C MET A 19 -21.47 -12.65 7.42
N MET A 20 -21.19 -13.87 6.94
CA MET A 20 -22.16 -14.71 6.24
C MET A 20 -23.02 -15.56 7.19
N ASP A 21 -22.69 -15.58 8.50
CA ASP A 21 -23.44 -16.31 9.51
C ASP A 21 -24.77 -15.58 9.85
N PRO A 22 -25.95 -16.20 9.66
CA PRO A 22 -27.25 -15.62 10.00
C PRO A 22 -27.35 -15.15 11.45
N ASP A 23 -26.68 -15.82 12.39
CA ASP A 23 -26.71 -15.45 13.82
C ASP A 23 -25.99 -14.12 14.05
N ILE A 24 -24.90 -13.87 13.32
CA ILE A 24 -24.16 -12.61 13.33
C ILE A 24 -24.95 -11.50 12.64
N ILE A 25 -25.59 -11.80 11.51
CA ILE A 25 -26.42 -10.82 10.77
C ILE A 25 -27.60 -10.35 11.64
N SER A 26 -28.19 -11.26 12.42
CA SER A 26 -29.30 -10.94 13.32
C SER A 26 -28.89 -10.09 14.54
N ASP A 27 -27.63 -10.15 14.96
CA ASP A 27 -27.07 -9.30 16.01
C ASP A 27 -26.49 -8.00 15.41
N ASN A 28 -27.35 -6.96 15.37
CA ASN A 28 -26.98 -5.64 14.85
C ASN A 28 -25.67 -5.07 15.43
N LYS A 29 -25.35 -5.32 16.71
CA LYS A 29 -24.12 -4.77 17.30
C LYS A 29 -22.88 -5.49 16.78
N ARG A 30 -22.93 -6.83 16.71
CA ARG A 30 -21.83 -7.64 16.18
C ARG A 30 -21.62 -7.41 14.69
N SER A 31 -22.71 -7.36 13.93
CA SER A 31 -22.69 -7.06 12.49
C SER A 31 -22.01 -5.72 12.16
N ILE A 32 -22.34 -4.65 12.90
CA ILE A 32 -21.70 -3.34 12.73
C ILE A 32 -20.20 -3.40 13.06
N GLN A 33 -19.82 -4.11 14.14
CA GLN A 33 -18.43 -4.22 14.55
C GLN A 33 -17.59 -4.97 13.49
N ILE A 34 -18.07 -6.12 13.02
CA ILE A 34 -17.40 -6.91 11.98
C ILE A 34 -17.30 -6.11 10.68
N SER A 35 -18.35 -5.38 10.30
CA SER A 35 -18.32 -4.51 9.12
C SER A 35 -17.24 -3.42 9.21
N LYS A 36 -17.06 -2.80 10.38
CA LYS A 36 -16.01 -1.81 10.61
C LYS A 36 -14.62 -2.44 10.53
N ASP A 37 -14.44 -3.62 11.12
CA ASP A 37 -13.17 -4.33 11.11
C ASP A 37 -12.78 -4.80 9.69
N LEU A 38 -13.76 -5.27 8.91
CA LEU A 38 -13.58 -5.58 7.48
C LEU A 38 -13.18 -4.35 6.69
N SER A 39 -13.89 -3.24 6.85
CA SER A 39 -13.55 -1.96 6.18
C SER A 39 -12.13 -1.50 6.54
N GLY A 40 -11.70 -1.69 7.78
CA GLY A 40 -10.35 -1.35 8.22
C GLY A 40 -9.24 -2.20 7.58
N LEU A 41 -9.55 -3.45 7.21
CA LEU A 41 -8.60 -4.40 6.63
C LEU A 41 -8.66 -4.47 5.09
N GLN A 42 -9.77 -4.03 4.48
CA GLN A 42 -10.06 -4.15 3.05
C GLN A 42 -8.90 -3.68 2.16
N THR A 43 -8.41 -2.46 2.39
CA THR A 43 -7.33 -1.88 1.56
C THR A 43 -6.07 -2.72 1.60
N ILE A 44 -5.70 -3.23 2.78
CA ILE A 44 -4.48 -4.05 2.95
C ILE A 44 -4.69 -5.41 2.30
N TYR A 45 -5.87 -6.00 2.44
CA TYR A 45 -6.24 -7.26 1.79
C TYR A 45 -6.15 -7.13 0.26
N ASP A 46 -6.76 -6.11 -0.33
CA ASP A 46 -6.79 -5.92 -1.79
C ASP A 46 -5.39 -5.68 -2.36
N LEU A 47 -4.58 -4.86 -1.69
CA LEU A 47 -3.18 -4.65 -2.08
C LEU A 47 -2.37 -5.94 -2.01
N TYR A 48 -2.61 -6.78 -0.99
CA TYR A 48 -1.92 -8.05 -0.85
C TYR A 48 -2.36 -9.09 -1.91
N GLN A 49 -3.64 -9.13 -2.29
CA GLN A 49 -4.08 -9.97 -3.41
C GLN A 49 -3.42 -9.57 -4.73
N GLN A 50 -3.38 -8.27 -5.03
CA GLN A 50 -2.68 -7.76 -6.21
C GLN A 50 -1.19 -8.09 -6.18
N TYR A 51 -0.57 -8.03 -5.00
CA TYR A 51 0.84 -8.39 -4.83
C TYR A 51 1.08 -9.87 -5.12
N LYS A 52 0.23 -10.78 -4.59
CA LYS A 52 0.30 -12.21 -4.89
C LYS A 52 0.12 -12.49 -6.38
N GLN A 53 -0.83 -11.82 -7.02
CA GLN A 53 -1.07 -11.95 -8.46
C GLN A 53 0.14 -11.48 -9.27
N ALA A 54 0.74 -10.33 -8.93
CA ALA A 54 1.92 -9.83 -9.65
C ALA A 54 3.12 -10.77 -9.50
N HIS A 55 3.32 -11.39 -8.33
CA HIS A 55 4.33 -12.44 -8.14
C HIS A 55 4.04 -13.70 -8.95
N GLN A 56 2.77 -14.09 -9.07
CA GLN A 56 2.38 -15.23 -9.90
C GLN A 56 2.65 -14.95 -11.38
N LEU A 57 2.29 -13.77 -11.89
CA LEU A 57 2.59 -13.35 -13.26
C LEU A 57 4.09 -13.28 -13.52
N LYS A 58 4.87 -12.78 -12.56
CA LYS A 58 6.35 -12.81 -12.64
C LYS A 58 6.87 -14.24 -12.79
N LYS A 59 6.34 -15.18 -12.01
CA LYS A 59 6.74 -16.59 -12.06
C LYS A 59 6.40 -17.22 -13.40
N GLU A 60 5.19 -17.00 -13.90
CA GLU A 60 4.72 -17.51 -15.20
C GLU A 60 5.57 -16.94 -16.36
N ALA A 61 5.89 -15.65 -16.33
CA ALA A 61 6.76 -15.02 -17.31
C ALA A 61 8.17 -15.63 -17.27
N GLN A 62 8.74 -15.86 -16.08
CA GLN A 62 10.04 -16.51 -15.94
C GLN A 62 10.04 -17.95 -16.47
N GLU A 63 9.00 -18.72 -16.16
CA GLU A 63 8.84 -20.09 -16.67
C GLU A 63 8.74 -20.09 -18.21
N MET A 64 8.03 -19.13 -18.81
CA MET A 64 7.95 -19.00 -20.26
C MET A 64 9.33 -18.68 -20.88
N ILE A 65 10.09 -17.75 -20.28
CA ILE A 65 11.46 -17.45 -20.73
C ILE A 65 12.37 -18.69 -20.69
N ASP A 66 12.23 -19.52 -19.66
CA ASP A 66 13.10 -20.68 -19.44
C ASP A 66 12.73 -21.88 -20.31
N THR A 67 11.45 -22.01 -20.70
CA THR A 67 10.92 -23.21 -21.37
C THR A 67 10.62 -23.02 -22.85
N GLU A 68 10.33 -21.80 -23.30
CA GLU A 68 9.97 -21.54 -24.69
C GLU A 68 11.17 -21.38 -25.62
N LYS A 69 10.93 -21.72 -26.89
CA LYS A 69 11.95 -21.64 -27.95
C LYS A 69 11.62 -20.59 -29.01
N ASP A 70 10.37 -20.16 -29.08
CA ASP A 70 9.96 -19.08 -29.96
C ASP A 70 10.47 -17.74 -29.42
N PHE A 71 11.28 -17.05 -30.24
CA PHE A 71 11.91 -15.80 -29.86
C PHE A 71 10.90 -14.67 -29.60
N GLU A 72 9.80 -14.60 -30.36
CA GLU A 72 8.77 -13.59 -30.16
C GLU A 72 8.05 -13.79 -28.82
N MET A 73 7.74 -15.04 -28.48
CA MET A 73 7.11 -15.37 -27.19
C MET A 73 8.04 -15.10 -26.00
N VAL A 74 9.34 -15.40 -26.14
CA VAL A 74 10.34 -15.12 -25.10
C VAL A 74 10.49 -13.61 -24.89
N ASP A 75 10.47 -12.81 -25.96
CA ASP A 75 10.57 -11.35 -25.83
C ASP A 75 9.30 -10.74 -25.20
N MET A 76 8.11 -11.23 -25.52
CA MET A 76 6.88 -10.87 -24.81
C MET A 76 6.96 -11.20 -23.32
N ALA A 77 7.47 -12.39 -22.98
CA ALA A 77 7.62 -12.81 -21.59
C ALA A 77 8.62 -11.93 -20.81
N LYS A 78 9.71 -11.46 -21.44
CA LYS A 78 10.64 -10.51 -20.82
C LYS A 78 9.99 -9.16 -20.52
N GLU A 79 9.13 -8.67 -21.41
CA GLU A 79 8.38 -7.43 -21.16
C GLU A 79 7.41 -7.61 -19.99
N GLN A 80 6.65 -8.71 -19.98
CA GLN A 80 5.75 -9.04 -18.87
C GLN A 80 6.49 -9.22 -17.54
N LEU A 81 7.68 -9.82 -17.56
CA LEU A 81 8.54 -9.95 -16.38
C LEU A 81 8.90 -8.56 -15.82
N LYS A 82 9.37 -7.66 -16.68
CA LYS A 82 9.73 -6.29 -16.31
C LYS A 82 8.54 -5.51 -15.75
N GLU A 83 7.37 -5.62 -16.38
CA GLU A 83 6.15 -4.98 -15.89
C GLU A 83 5.73 -5.52 -14.52
N SER A 84 5.78 -6.86 -14.35
CA SER A 84 5.44 -7.51 -13.09
C SER A 84 6.38 -7.08 -11.97
N GLU A 85 7.68 -6.96 -12.24
CA GLU A 85 8.66 -6.45 -11.27
C GLU A 85 8.42 -5.00 -10.87
N ALA A 86 8.14 -4.12 -11.83
CA ALA A 86 7.79 -2.73 -11.55
C ALA A 86 6.50 -2.65 -10.71
N ARG A 87 5.49 -3.47 -11.04
CA ARG A 87 4.24 -3.55 -10.30
C ARG A 87 4.43 -4.05 -8.88
N ILE A 88 5.28 -5.06 -8.67
CA ILE A 88 5.64 -5.56 -7.34
C ILE A 88 6.24 -4.43 -6.50
N GLN A 89 7.19 -3.66 -7.02
CA GLN A 89 7.82 -2.55 -6.29
C GLN A 89 6.82 -1.43 -5.90
N ASP A 90 5.93 -1.06 -6.81
CA ASP A 90 4.85 -0.11 -6.55
C ASP A 90 3.91 -0.62 -5.45
N LEU A 91 3.49 -1.88 -5.54
CA LEU A 91 2.62 -2.51 -4.54
C LEU A 91 3.30 -2.62 -3.18
N GLU A 92 4.59 -2.96 -3.10
CA GLU A 92 5.32 -2.98 -1.83
C GLU A 92 5.33 -1.61 -1.16
N SER A 93 5.51 -0.54 -1.94
CA SER A 93 5.49 0.82 -1.44
C SER A 93 4.11 1.19 -0.90
N LYS A 94 3.05 0.87 -1.64
CA LYS A 94 1.66 1.09 -1.21
C LYS A 94 1.31 0.28 0.04
N ILE A 95 1.73 -0.97 0.11
CA ILE A 95 1.50 -1.83 1.27
C ILE A 95 2.25 -1.29 2.50
N LYS A 96 3.50 -0.83 2.35
CA LYS A 96 4.24 -0.22 3.47
C LYS A 96 3.49 0.98 4.04
N VAL A 97 2.95 1.85 3.18
CA VAL A 97 2.12 2.99 3.61
C VAL A 97 0.84 2.51 4.28
N ALA A 98 0.13 1.55 3.69
CA ALA A 98 -1.12 1.03 4.26
C ALA A 98 -0.93 0.30 5.61
N LEU A 99 0.27 -0.25 5.87
CA LEU A 99 0.63 -0.89 7.14
C LEU A 99 0.98 0.10 8.25
N LEU A 100 1.12 1.39 7.94
CA LEU A 100 1.28 2.41 8.97
C LEU A 100 0.00 2.45 9.81
N PRO A 101 0.13 2.54 11.15
CA PRO A 101 -1.04 2.77 11.98
C PRO A 101 -1.72 4.06 11.50
N LYS A 102 -3.04 4.00 11.27
CA LYS A 102 -3.82 5.22 10.99
C LYS A 102 -3.65 6.16 12.17
N ASP A 103 -3.01 7.32 11.95
CA ASP A 103 -2.95 8.35 12.98
C ASP A 103 -4.33 9.00 13.04
N PRO A 104 -4.96 9.13 14.21
CA PRO A 104 -6.22 9.85 14.37
C PRO A 104 -6.13 11.33 13.92
N ASN A 105 -4.93 11.84 13.67
CA ASN A 105 -4.67 13.18 13.14
C ASN A 105 -4.31 13.23 11.66
N ASP A 106 -4.22 12.09 10.94
CA ASP A 106 -3.85 12.05 9.51
C ASP A 106 -4.79 12.89 8.63
N GLU A 107 -6.06 13.03 9.03
CA GLU A 107 -7.07 13.81 8.30
C GLU A 107 -7.15 15.28 8.74
N LYS A 108 -6.37 15.70 9.74
CA LYS A 108 -6.41 17.06 10.28
C LYS A 108 -5.43 17.98 9.56
N ASN A 109 -5.80 19.25 9.45
CA ASN A 109 -4.86 20.29 9.06
C ASN A 109 -3.74 20.39 10.11
N ILE A 110 -2.53 20.68 9.65
CA ILE A 110 -1.36 20.88 10.51
C ILE A 110 -0.90 22.33 10.46
N TYR A 111 -0.24 22.78 11.52
CA TYR A 111 0.58 23.99 11.51
C TYR A 111 2.03 23.58 11.30
N LEU A 112 2.66 24.04 10.22
CA LEU A 112 4.06 23.80 9.93
C LEU A 112 4.89 25.00 10.39
N GLU A 113 5.70 24.81 11.42
CA GLU A 113 6.63 25.83 11.91
C GLU A 113 8.07 25.50 11.52
N ILE A 114 8.72 26.40 10.78
CA ILE A 114 10.12 26.26 10.36
C ILE A 114 10.94 27.32 11.09
N ARG A 115 11.84 26.88 11.98
CA ARG A 115 12.72 27.76 12.76
C ARG A 115 14.17 27.58 12.31
N PRO A 116 14.94 28.67 12.08
CA PRO A 116 16.37 28.55 11.85
C PRO A 116 17.07 28.03 13.12
N ALA A 117 18.01 27.11 12.94
CA ALA A 117 18.85 26.58 14.01
C ALA A 117 20.11 27.43 14.20
N ALA A 118 21.17 26.86 14.79
CA ALA A 118 22.49 27.50 14.81
C ALA A 118 23.05 27.64 13.39
N GLY A 119 23.75 28.75 13.11
CA GLY A 119 24.27 29.05 11.77
C GLY A 119 23.88 30.42 11.22
N GLY A 120 23.34 31.33 12.04
CA GLY A 120 23.18 32.74 11.69
C GLY A 120 22.31 32.98 10.46
N ASN A 121 22.80 33.80 9.53
CA ASN A 121 22.05 34.21 8.34
C ASN A 121 21.80 33.04 7.37
N GLU A 122 22.75 32.11 7.27
CA GLU A 122 22.68 30.93 6.42
C GLU A 122 21.55 29.99 6.88
N ALA A 123 21.39 29.82 8.19
CA ALA A 123 20.28 29.05 8.76
C ALA A 123 18.91 29.70 8.44
N GLY A 124 18.84 31.04 8.45
CA GLY A 124 17.64 31.80 8.06
C GLY A 124 17.29 31.63 6.57
N LEU A 125 18.30 31.69 5.69
CA LEU A 125 18.12 31.47 4.26
C LEU A 125 17.64 30.04 3.97
N PHE A 126 18.22 29.04 4.63
CA PHE A 126 17.81 27.64 4.46
C PHE A 126 16.38 27.39 4.97
N ALA A 127 16.00 27.99 6.10
CA ALA A 127 14.62 27.94 6.58
C ALA A 127 13.61 28.54 5.57
N ALA A 128 13.98 29.65 4.91
CA ALA A 128 13.17 30.26 3.87
C ALA A 128 13.07 29.39 2.60
N GLU A 129 14.13 28.69 2.23
CA GLU A 129 14.12 27.72 1.12
C GLU A 129 13.21 26.53 1.42
N LEU A 130 13.28 25.95 2.62
CA LEU A 130 12.36 24.89 3.05
C LEU A 130 10.91 25.36 3.02
N LEU A 131 10.63 26.57 3.51
CA LEU A 131 9.28 27.14 3.45
C LEU A 131 8.77 27.22 2.01
N ARG A 132 9.59 27.73 1.08
CA ARG A 132 9.23 27.80 -0.35
C ARG A 132 8.99 26.42 -0.95
N MET A 133 9.82 25.43 -0.59
CA MET A 133 9.65 24.05 -1.05
C MET A 133 8.31 23.47 -0.60
N TYR A 134 7.97 23.60 0.69
CA TYR A 134 6.71 23.07 1.23
C TYR A 134 5.48 23.81 0.67
N LEU A 135 5.55 25.14 0.52
CA LEU A 135 4.49 25.91 -0.14
C LEU A 135 4.29 25.44 -1.60
N GLY A 136 5.37 25.22 -2.34
CA GLY A 136 5.31 24.72 -3.71
C GLY A 136 4.74 23.29 -3.82
N TYR A 137 5.04 22.41 -2.85
CA TYR A 137 4.46 21.08 -2.79
C TYR A 137 2.96 21.13 -2.44
N ALA A 138 2.59 21.93 -1.43
CA ALA A 138 1.20 22.08 -0.99
C ALA A 138 0.30 22.68 -2.08
N ALA A 139 0.83 23.58 -2.92
CA ALA A 139 0.08 24.19 -4.03
C ALA A 139 -0.15 23.24 -5.23
N LYS A 140 0.54 22.09 -5.30
CA LYS A 140 0.41 21.09 -6.38
C LYS A 140 -0.55 19.95 -6.03
N LYS A 141 -1.00 19.86 -4.78
CA LYS A 141 -2.03 18.93 -4.32
C LYS A 141 -3.40 19.54 -4.54
#